data_AF-A0A7W2TDF1-F1
#
_entry.id   AF-A0A7W2TDF1-F1
#
_cell.length_a   1.000
_cell.length_b   1.000
_cell.length_c   1.000
_cell.angle_alpha   90.00
_cell.angle_beta   90.00
_cell.angle_gamma   90.00
#
_symmetry.space_group_name_H-M   'P 1'
#
loop_
_entity.id
_entity.type
_entity.pdbx_description
1 polymer ?
#
loop_
_entity_poly.entity_id
_entity_poly.type
_entity_poly.pdbx_seq_one_letter_code
_entity_poly.pdbx_strand_id
1 'polypeptide(L)'
;MREPQRIDEFLELINELWTKSPDLRFNQLIYILQNGYSQNNSGVGKVESVEVDGFKQTGFDLFNTEDDSFLEYLKSEVKKGKA
;
A
#
# COMPACT_ATOMS: atom_id res chain seq x y z
N MET A 1 -10.20 -2.77 20.03
CA MET A 1 -8.92 -3.45 20.38
C MET A 1 -8.42 -4.08 19.10
N ARG A 2 -7.12 -4.03 18.81
CA ARG A 2 -6.60 -4.57 17.56
C ARG A 2 -6.50 -6.09 17.67
N GLU A 3 -7.32 -6.81 16.91
CA GLU A 3 -7.35 -8.28 16.93
C GLU A 3 -6.08 -8.85 16.27
N PRO A 4 -5.32 -9.74 16.92
CA PRO A 4 -4.06 -10.26 16.37
C PRO A 4 -4.18 -10.92 15.00
N GLN A 5 -5.34 -11.54 14.70
CA GLN A 5 -5.62 -12.25 13.45
C GLN A 5 -5.45 -11.37 12.20
N ARG A 6 -5.58 -10.05 12.35
CA ARG A 6 -5.37 -9.09 11.25
C ARG A 6 -3.94 -9.13 10.70
N ILE A 7 -2.96 -9.52 11.52
CA ILE A 7 -1.54 -9.60 11.10
C ILE A 7 -1.39 -10.69 10.04
N ASP A 8 -1.96 -11.87 10.30
CA ASP A 8 -1.91 -13.00 9.38
C ASP A 8 -2.63 -12.65 8.07
N GLU A 9 -3.81 -12.03 8.17
CA GLU A 9 -4.57 -11.56 6.99
C GLU A 9 -3.77 -10.56 6.14
N PHE A 10 -3.09 -9.61 6.78
CA PHE A 10 -2.20 -8.67 6.09
C PHE A 10 -1.10 -9.39 5.32
N LEU A 11 -0.41 -10.32 5.98
CA LEU A 11 0.72 -11.04 5.40
C LEU A 11 0.28 -11.95 4.27
N GLU A 12 -0.86 -12.63 4.40
CA GLU A 12 -1.44 -13.46 3.34
C GLU A 12 -1.79 -12.65 2.08
N LEU A 13 -2.43 -11.50 2.25
CA LEU A 13 -2.79 -10.62 1.12
C LEU A 13 -1.55 -10.06 0.42
N ILE A 14 -0.55 -9.59 1.20
CA ILE A 14 0.72 -9.10 0.65
C ILE A 14 1.45 -10.23 -0.08
N ASN A 15 1.47 -11.44 0.47
CA ASN A 15 2.09 -12.60 -0.15
C ASN A 15 1.42 -12.99 -1.46
N GLU A 16 0.07 -12.98 -1.54
CA GLU A 16 -0.65 -13.24 -2.78
C GLU A 16 -0.31 -12.20 -3.86
N LEU A 17 -0.35 -10.91 -3.50
CA LEU A 17 -0.04 -9.81 -4.42
C LEU A 17 1.41 -9.88 -4.92
N TRP A 18 2.35 -10.17 -4.02
CA TRP A 18 3.76 -10.26 -4.39
C TRP A 18 4.06 -11.46 -5.27
N THR A 19 3.47 -12.62 -4.98
CA THR A 19 3.65 -13.84 -5.78
C THR A 19 3.23 -13.66 -7.23
N LYS A 20 2.23 -12.80 -7.50
CA LYS A 20 1.79 -12.45 -8.85
C LYS A 20 2.75 -11.48 -9.58
N SER A 21 3.66 -10.83 -8.86
CA SER A 21 4.61 -9.85 -9.37
C SER A 21 6.04 -10.15 -8.88
N PRO A 22 6.62 -11.32 -9.23
CA PRO A 22 7.87 -11.80 -8.65
C PRO A 22 9.09 -10.92 -8.99
N ASP A 23 9.00 -10.09 -10.03
CA ASP A 23 10.06 -9.16 -10.43
C ASP A 23 10.18 -7.94 -9.50
N LEU A 24 9.16 -7.65 -8.69
CA LEU A 24 9.21 -6.56 -7.72
C LEU A 24 10.02 -6.96 -6.50
N ARG A 25 10.87 -6.04 -6.01
CA ARG A 25 11.39 -6.15 -4.63
C ARG A 25 10.28 -5.77 -3.65
N PHE A 26 10.33 -6.33 -2.44
CA PHE A 26 9.32 -6.10 -1.40
C PHE A 26 9.00 -4.60 -1.18
N ASN A 27 10.00 -3.75 -1.01
CA ASN A 27 9.75 -2.32 -0.78
C ASN A 27 9.17 -1.60 -2.00
N GLN A 28 9.39 -2.11 -3.22
CA GLN A 28 8.74 -1.57 -4.42
C GLN A 28 7.26 -1.93 -4.42
N LEU A 29 6.92 -3.17 -4.06
CA LEU A 29 5.53 -3.59 -3.86
C LEU A 29 4.84 -2.71 -2.82
N ILE A 30 5.46 -2.55 -1.63
CA ILE A 30 4.88 -1.72 -0.56
C ILE A 30 4.65 -0.27 -1.03
N TYR A 31 5.62 0.33 -1.70
CA TYR A 31 5.46 1.69 -2.24
C TYR A 31 4.30 1.78 -3.26
N ILE A 32 4.17 0.80 -4.16
CA ILE A 32 3.08 0.73 -5.13
C ILE A 32 1.72 0.63 -4.40
N LEU A 33 1.63 -0.22 -3.37
CA LEU A 33 0.41 -0.39 -2.59
C LEU A 33 0.05 0.88 -1.82
N GLN A 34 1.02 1.58 -1.24
CA GLN A 34 0.81 2.87 -0.57
C GLN A 34 0.31 3.94 -1.56
N ASN A 35 0.93 4.02 -2.74
CA ASN A 35 0.48 4.92 -3.79
C ASN A 35 -0.96 4.60 -4.22
N GLY A 36 -1.26 3.35 -4.54
CA GLY A 36 -2.60 2.95 -4.99
C GLY A 36 -3.67 3.19 -3.92
N TYR A 37 -3.36 2.94 -2.64
CA TYR A 37 -4.25 3.29 -1.54
C TYR A 37 -4.50 4.80 -1.48
N SER A 38 -3.44 5.60 -1.56
CA SER A 38 -3.54 7.06 -1.56
C SER A 38 -4.44 7.56 -2.71
N GLN A 39 -4.23 7.05 -3.93
CA GLN A 39 -5.06 7.41 -5.10
C GLN A 39 -6.55 7.04 -4.90
N ASN A 40 -6.82 5.86 -4.36
CA ASN A 40 -8.19 5.40 -4.11
C ASN A 40 -8.88 6.15 -2.95
N ASN A 41 -8.11 6.86 -2.13
CA ASN A 41 -8.58 7.56 -0.94
C ASN A 41 -8.26 9.07 -1.00
N SER A 42 -8.47 9.71 -2.15
CA SER A 42 -8.36 11.17 -2.31
C SER A 42 -7.00 11.76 -1.90
N GLY A 43 -5.92 11.01 -2.09
CA GLY A 43 -4.55 11.46 -1.79
C GLY A 43 -4.14 11.30 -0.33
N VAL A 44 -4.85 10.51 0.47
CA VAL A 44 -4.48 10.25 1.88
C VAL A 44 -2.99 9.89 2.01
N GLY A 45 -2.32 10.58 2.94
CA GLY A 45 -0.91 10.35 3.27
C GLY A 45 0.10 10.76 2.19
N LYS A 46 -0.31 11.27 1.03
CA LYS A 46 0.62 11.70 0.00
C LYS A 46 1.45 12.89 0.49
N VAL A 47 2.77 12.76 0.42
CA VAL A 47 3.73 13.83 0.74
C VAL A 47 4.51 14.17 -0.52
N GLU A 48 4.47 15.43 -0.94
CA GLU A 48 5.28 15.93 -2.06
C GLU A 48 6.35 16.87 -1.50
N SER A 49 7.62 16.52 -1.71
CA SER A 49 8.76 17.38 -1.40
C SER A 49 9.40 17.88 -2.70
N VAL A 50 9.84 19.14 -2.68
CA VAL A 50 10.69 19.71 -3.71
C VAL A 50 12.11 19.64 -3.19
N GLU A 51 12.96 18.88 -3.86
CA GLU A 51 14.39 18.80 -3.54
C GLU A 51 15.12 20.05 -4.04
N VAL A 52 16.29 20.31 -3.45
CA VAL A 52 17.14 21.49 -3.75
C VAL A 52 17.51 21.55 -5.23
N ASP A 53 17.60 20.40 -5.91
CA ASP A 53 17.95 20.28 -7.32
C ASP A 53 16.74 20.39 -8.27
N GLY A 54 15.55 20.74 -7.75
CA GLY A 54 14.32 20.93 -8.53
C GLY A 54 13.56 19.65 -8.87
N PHE A 55 14.05 18.49 -8.45
CA PHE A 55 13.31 17.23 -8.54
C PHE A 55 12.20 17.18 -7.50
N LYS A 56 11.05 16.60 -7.88
CA LYS A 56 9.94 16.34 -6.95
C LYS A 56 10.00 14.90 -6.52
N GLN A 57 10.03 14.67 -5.20
CA GLN A 57 9.88 13.35 -4.63
C GLN A 57 8.46 13.20 -4.08
N THR A 58 7.82 12.07 -4.37
CA THR A 58 6.54 11.68 -3.77
C THR A 58 6.77 10.55 -2.77
N GLY A 59 6.38 10.78 -1.52
CA GLY A 59 6.32 9.78 -0.46
C GLY A 59 4.90 9.58 0.04
N PHE A 60 4.72 8.63 0.95
CA PHE A 60 3.45 8.33 1.58
C PHE A 60 3.63 8.15 3.09
N ASP A 61 3.05 9.04 3.88
CA ASP A 61 2.91 8.92 5.32
C ASP A 61 1.52 8.37 5.66
N LEU A 62 1.47 7.06 5.93
CA LEU A 62 0.26 6.35 6.32
C LEU A 62 0.20 6.08 7.83
N PHE A 63 0.97 6.79 8.66
CA PHE A 63 1.11 6.50 10.09
C PHE A 63 -0.22 6.42 10.85
N ASN A 64 -1.20 7.26 10.47
CA ASN A 64 -2.54 7.31 11.09
C ASN A 64 -3.60 6.52 10.31
N THR A 65 -3.22 5.69 9.34
CA THR A 65 -4.17 4.88 8.59
C THR A 65 -4.65 3.72 9.47
N GLU A 66 -5.96 3.58 9.60
CA GLU A 66 -6.55 2.43 10.29
C GLU A 66 -6.34 1.14 9.47
N ASP A 67 -5.94 0.09 10.17
CA ASP A 67 -5.62 -1.22 9.60
C ASP A 67 -6.75 -1.76 8.71
N ASP A 68 -7.99 -1.65 9.18
CA ASP A 68 -9.20 -2.12 8.46
C ASP A 68 -9.35 -1.45 7.10
N SER A 69 -9.06 -0.15 7.00
CA SER A 69 -9.16 0.60 5.75
C SER A 69 -8.12 0.12 4.73
N PHE A 70 -6.88 -0.10 5.17
CA PHE A 70 -5.83 -0.59 4.29
C PHE A 70 -6.04 -2.07 3.92
N LEU A 71 -6.55 -2.91 4.84
CA LEU A 71 -6.94 -4.30 4.57
C LEU A 71 -8.00 -4.40 3.46
N GLU A 72 -9.08 -3.62 3.55
CA GLU A 72 -10.13 -3.65 2.53
C GLU A 72 -9.61 -3.22 1.16
N TYR A 73 -8.68 -2.27 1.12
CA TYR A 73 -7.96 -1.94 -0.10
C TYR A 73 -7.14 -3.13 -0.64
N LEU A 74 -6.33 -3.80 0.18
CA LEU A 74 -5.53 -4.97 -0.26
C LEU A 74 -6.43 -6.10 -0.79
N LYS A 75 -7.56 -6.38 -0.14
CA LYS A 75 -8.57 -7.34 -0.63
C LYS A 75 -9.11 -6.94 -2.00
N SER A 76 -9.33 -5.65 -2.23
CA SER A 76 -9.80 -5.14 -3.53
C SER A 76 -8.75 -5.35 -4.63
N GLU A 77 -7.47 -5.14 -4.34
CA GLU A 77 -6.37 -5.35 -5.29
C GLU A 77 -6.20 -6.83 -5.64
N VAL A 78 -6.30 -7.71 -4.64
CA VAL A 78 -6.30 -9.17 -4.87
C VAL A 78 -7.44 -9.60 -5.80
N LYS A 79 -8.64 -9.03 -5.63
CA LYS A 79 -9.80 -9.30 -6.50
C LYS A 79 -9.59 -8.77 -7.92
N LYS A 80 -9.00 -7.59 -8.11
CA LYS A 80 -8.69 -7.03 -9.43
C LYS A 80 -7.73 -7.92 -10.21
N GLY A 81 -6.71 -8.47 -9.54
CA GLY A 81 -5.75 -9.40 -10.15
C GLY A 81 -6.29 -10.82 -10.39
N LYS A 82 -7.60 -11.07 -10.22
CA LYS A 82 -8.27 -12.33 -10.58
C LYS A 82 -9.17 -12.19 -11.82
N ALA A 83 -9.35 -10.97 -12.34
CA ALA A 83 -10.16 -10.67 -13.51
C ALA A 83 -9.35 -10.75 -14.81
#